data_AF-A0A329MGM9-F1
#
_entry.id   AF-A0A329MGM9-F1
#
_cell.length_a   1.000
_cell.length_b   1.000
_cell.length_c   1.000
_cell.angle_alpha   90.00
_cell.angle_beta   90.00
_cell.angle_gamma   90.00
#
_symmetry.space_group_name_H-M   'P 1'
#
loop_
_entity.id
_entity.type
_entity.pdbx_description
1 polymer ?
#
loop_
_entity_poly.entity_id
_entity_poly.type
_entity_poly.pdbx_seq_one_letter_code
_entity_poly.pdbx_strand_id
1 'polypeptide(L)'
;MPEERAFDLQLLQKILPRIQGSSQSVKRVLVELMLMCLGQKKNVEELVNDASDLYKPWRRYADAPQAVYPQSARKIAYMLRRLEDDGFTSFWIS
;
A
#
# COMPACT_ATOMS: atom_id res chain seq x y z
N MET A 1 -22.15 -1.39 8.96
CA MET A 1 -20.76 -1.51 8.47
C MET A 1 -19.87 -1.05 9.62
N PRO A 2 -18.90 -1.86 10.09
CA PRO A 2 -17.95 -1.43 11.12
C PRO A 2 -17.18 -0.19 10.67
N GLU A 3 -16.78 0.65 11.62
CA GLU A 3 -16.06 1.91 11.35
C GLU A 3 -14.77 1.66 10.57
N GLU A 4 -13.99 0.65 10.96
CA GLU A 4 -12.73 0.32 10.27
C GLU A 4 -12.96 -0.10 8.83
N ARG A 5 -14.05 -0.84 8.57
CA ARG A 5 -14.41 -1.25 7.21
C ARG A 5 -14.87 -0.06 6.36
N ALA A 6 -15.58 0.89 6.96
CA ALA A 6 -15.98 2.11 6.27
C ALA A 6 -14.75 2.96 5.92
N PHE A 7 -13.82 3.11 6.87
CA PHE A 7 -12.58 3.84 6.68
C PHE A 7 -11.69 3.19 5.61
N ASP A 8 -11.50 1.86 5.65
CA ASP A 8 -10.72 1.11 4.64
C ASP A 8 -11.25 1.39 3.22
N LEU A 9 -12.57 1.36 3.04
CA LEU A 9 -13.19 1.67 1.74
C LEU A 9 -12.98 3.13 1.33
N GLN A 10 -13.03 4.08 2.27
CA GLN A 10 -12.77 5.49 1.97
C GLN A 10 -11.29 5.73 1.60
N LEU A 11 -10.35 5.11 2.30
CA LEU A 11 -8.93 5.15 1.97
C LEU A 11 -8.71 4.59 0.56
N LEU A 12 -9.27 3.41 0.28
CA LEU A 12 -9.18 2.74 -1.02
C LEU A 12 -9.77 3.57 -2.17
N GLN A 13 -10.96 4.16 -1.99
CA GLN A 13 -11.73 4.74 -3.10
C GLN A 13 -11.56 6.26 -3.25
N LYS A 14 -11.16 6.97 -2.21
CA LYS A 14 -11.06 8.45 -2.23
C LYS A 14 -9.62 8.94 -2.18
N ILE A 15 -8.75 8.25 -1.45
CA ILE A 15 -7.37 8.70 -1.23
C ILE A 15 -6.41 8.02 -2.19
N LEU A 16 -6.34 6.68 -2.22
CA LEU A 16 -5.41 5.96 -3.09
C LEU A 16 -5.52 6.34 -4.58
N PRO A 17 -6.72 6.63 -5.15
CA PRO A 17 -6.82 7.02 -6.56
C PRO A 17 -6.21 8.36 -6.92
N ARG A 18 -5.84 9.16 -5.90
CA ARG A 18 -5.15 10.45 -6.05
C ARG A 18 -3.63 10.31 -5.98
N ILE A 19 -3.11 9.14 -5.64
CA ILE A 19 -1.68 8.85 -5.50
C ILE A 19 -1.21 8.10 -6.74
N GLN A 20 -0.30 8.72 -7.49
CA GLN A 20 0.31 8.12 -8.67
C GLN A 20 1.60 8.84 -9.01
N GLY A 21 2.48 8.19 -9.75
CA GLY A 21 3.75 8.77 -10.18
C GLY A 21 4.92 7.80 -10.07
N SER A 22 6.11 8.34 -10.30
CA SER A 22 7.40 7.66 -10.26
C SER A 22 8.35 8.26 -9.20
N SER A 23 7.91 9.25 -8.43
CA SER A 23 8.77 9.95 -7.48
C SER A 23 8.98 9.17 -6.18
N GLN A 24 10.11 9.44 -5.52
CA GLN A 24 10.38 8.90 -4.18
C GLN A 24 9.34 9.32 -3.14
N SER A 25 8.75 10.52 -3.31
CA SER A 25 7.66 10.99 -2.45
C SER A 25 6.41 10.12 -2.57
N VAL A 26 6.08 9.62 -3.78
CA VAL A 26 4.99 8.66 -3.97
C VAL A 26 5.30 7.34 -3.26
N LYS A 27 6.53 6.82 -3.39
CA LYS A 27 6.97 5.60 -2.68
C LYS A 27 6.81 5.76 -1.16
N ARG A 28 7.28 6.89 -0.62
CA ARG A 28 7.19 7.21 0.81
C ARG A 28 5.75 7.24 1.31
N VAL A 29 4.85 7.94 0.62
CA VAL A 29 3.43 8.00 1.00
C VAL A 29 2.80 6.60 0.99
N LEU A 30 3.10 5.78 -0.03
CA LEU A 30 2.59 4.40 -0.09
C LEU A 30 3.12 3.53 1.05
N VAL A 31 4.40 3.66 1.44
CA VAL A 31 4.97 2.96 2.59
C VAL A 31 4.28 3.38 3.89
N GLU A 32 4.09 4.68 4.12
CA GLU A 32 3.42 5.20 5.32
C GLU A 32 1.96 4.73 5.42
N LEU A 33 1.22 4.79 4.30
CA LEU A 33 -0.14 4.25 4.24
C LEU A 33 -0.18 2.74 4.43
N MET A 34 0.81 2.00 3.92
CA MET A 34 0.89 0.55 4.14
C MET A 34 1.07 0.23 5.63
N LEU A 35 1.97 0.92 6.32
CA LEU A 35 2.20 0.75 7.76
C LEU A 35 0.94 1.08 8.57
N MET A 36 0.21 2.14 8.19
CA MET A 36 -1.11 2.45 8.75
C MET A 36 -2.09 1.29 8.57
N CYS A 37 -2.20 0.75 7.34
CA CYS A 37 -3.12 -0.36 7.06
C CYS A 37 -2.75 -1.64 7.81
N LEU A 38 -1.46 -1.88 8.07
CA LEU A 38 -0.97 -3.00 8.86
C LEU A 38 -1.09 -2.78 10.38
N GLY A 39 -1.38 -1.55 10.83
CA GLY A 39 -1.33 -1.19 12.25
C GLY A 39 0.09 -1.29 12.85
N GLN A 40 1.12 -1.12 12.02
CA GLN A 40 2.52 -1.28 12.40
C GLN A 40 3.23 0.07 12.46
N LYS A 41 4.23 0.19 13.35
CA LYS A 41 5.19 1.29 13.35
C LYS A 41 6.57 0.71 13.04
N LYS A 42 7.14 1.13 11.92
CA LYS A 42 8.48 0.73 11.45
C LYS A 42 9.21 1.97 10.94
N ASN A 43 10.53 1.86 10.76
CA ASN A 43 11.33 2.91 10.16
C ASN A 43 10.94 3.09 8.69
N VAL A 44 10.42 4.28 8.34
CA VAL A 44 9.93 4.56 6.98
C VAL A 44 11.10 4.69 6.02
N GLU A 45 12.20 5.33 6.44
CA GLU A 45 13.38 5.57 5.62
C GLU A 45 14.00 4.25 5.13
N GLU A 46 14.07 3.24 5.99
CA GLU A 46 14.55 1.90 5.64
C GLU A 46 13.65 1.23 4.60
N LEU A 47 12.33 1.23 4.83
CA LEU A 47 11.34 0.62 3.94
C LEU A 47 11.15 1.37 2.61
N VAL A 48 11.50 2.65 2.58
CA VAL A 48 11.47 3.45 1.35
C VAL A 48 12.63 3.08 0.42
N ASN A 49 13.76 2.62 0.96
CA ASN A 49 14.85 2.10 0.14
C ASN A 49 14.44 0.76 -0.50
N ASP A 50 13.97 -0.19 0.30
CA ASP A 50 13.45 -1.49 -0.14
C ASP A 50 12.09 -1.77 0.51
N ALA A 51 11.02 -1.72 -0.28
CA ALA A 51 9.65 -1.96 0.20
C ALA A 51 9.22 -3.43 0.00
N SER A 52 10.13 -4.31 -0.41
CA SER A 52 9.78 -5.64 -0.89
C SER A 52 9.12 -6.53 0.17
N ASP A 53 9.51 -6.38 1.43
CA ASP A 53 8.87 -7.07 2.56
C ASP A 53 7.42 -6.62 2.79
N LEU A 54 7.04 -5.43 2.33
CA LEU A 54 5.68 -4.92 2.46
C LEU A 54 4.73 -5.52 1.42
N TYR A 55 5.19 -5.83 0.20
CA TYR A 55 4.31 -6.32 -0.87
C TYR A 55 4.50 -7.79 -1.26
N LYS A 56 5.67 -8.41 -1.01
CA LYS A 56 5.91 -9.83 -1.34
C LYS A 56 4.88 -10.77 -0.71
N PRO A 57 4.48 -10.62 0.58
CA PRO A 57 3.46 -11.47 1.19
C PRO A 57 2.08 -11.39 0.51
N TRP A 58 1.80 -10.29 -0.20
CA TRP A 58 0.49 -10.03 -0.81
C TRP A 58 0.34 -10.57 -2.24
N ARG A 59 1.38 -11.24 -2.78
CA ARG A 59 1.35 -11.79 -4.15
C ARG A 59 0.24 -12.84 -4.33
N ARG A 60 -0.04 -13.63 -3.30
CA ARG A 60 -1.07 -14.67 -3.30
C ARG A 60 -2.15 -14.31 -2.29
N TYR A 61 -3.41 -14.59 -2.63
CA TYR A 61 -4.53 -14.28 -1.74
C TYR A 61 -4.46 -15.07 -0.42
N ALA A 62 -4.05 -16.34 -0.49
CA ALA A 62 -3.96 -17.22 0.68
C ALA A 62 -2.87 -16.82 1.68
N ASP A 63 -1.84 -16.09 1.23
CA ASP A 63 -0.66 -15.74 2.04
C ASP A 63 -0.74 -14.29 2.58
N ALA A 64 -1.84 -13.59 2.28
CA ALA A 64 -2.01 -12.20 2.67
C ALA A 64 -2.05 -12.07 4.21
N PRO A 65 -1.19 -11.24 4.82
CA PRO A 65 -1.16 -11.07 6.25
C PRO A 65 -2.42 -10.37 6.77
N GLN A 66 -2.68 -10.53 8.06
CA GLN A 66 -3.71 -9.75 8.74
C GLN A 66 -3.39 -8.25 8.69
N ALA A 67 -4.42 -7.44 8.49
CA ALA A 67 -4.31 -5.99 8.38
C ALA A 67 -5.55 -5.32 8.97
N VAL A 68 -5.37 -4.12 9.53
CA VAL A 68 -6.46 -3.27 10.02
C VAL A 68 -7.33 -2.81 8.85
N TYR A 69 -6.69 -2.46 7.72
CA TYR A 69 -7.34 -2.02 6.48
C TYR A 69 -6.93 -2.92 5.29
N PRO A 70 -7.47 -4.15 5.21
CA PRO A 70 -6.98 -5.17 4.28
C PRO A 70 -7.21 -4.84 2.80
N GLN A 71 -8.27 -4.11 2.44
CA GLN A 71 -8.54 -3.78 1.04
C GLN A 71 -7.53 -2.74 0.54
N SER A 72 -7.28 -1.71 1.34
CA SER A 72 -6.27 -0.69 1.06
C SER A 72 -4.86 -1.27 1.07
N ALA A 73 -4.51 -2.09 2.07
CA ALA A 73 -3.20 -2.76 2.14
C ALA A 73 -2.90 -3.57 0.87
N ARG A 74 -3.88 -4.34 0.39
CA ARG A 74 -3.72 -5.13 -0.84
C ARG A 74 -3.46 -4.26 -2.05
N LYS A 75 -4.19 -3.14 -2.20
CA LYS A 75 -4.00 -2.24 -3.32
C LYS A 75 -2.65 -1.51 -3.25
N ILE A 76 -2.24 -1.09 -2.05
CA ILE A 76 -0.95 -0.45 -1.82
C ILE A 76 0.20 -1.42 -2.13
N ALA A 77 0.09 -2.68 -1.70
CA ALA A 77 1.09 -3.71 -2.01
C ALA A 77 1.28 -3.88 -3.53
N TYR A 78 0.18 -3.91 -4.30
CA TYR A 78 0.25 -3.92 -5.76
C TYR A 78 0.94 -2.65 -6.30
N MET A 79 0.57 -1.47 -5.79
CA MET A 79 1.15 -0.20 -6.23
C MET A 79 2.64 -0.08 -5.91
N LEU A 80 3.10 -0.56 -4.75
CA LEU A 80 4.51 -0.60 -4.37
C LEU A 80 5.31 -1.53 -5.28
N ARG A 81 4.78 -2.74 -5.55
CA ARG A 81 5.42 -3.68 -6.49
C ARG A 81 5.60 -3.05 -7.87
N ARG A 82 4.52 -2.47 -8.43
CA ARG A 82 4.56 -1.75 -9.71
C ARG A 82 5.60 -0.62 -9.73
N LEU A 83 5.70 0.12 -8.63
CA LEU A 83 6.66 1.21 -8.55
C LEU A 83 8.11 0.70 -8.57
N GLU A 84 8.40 -0.42 -7.90
CA GLU A 84 9.73 -1.02 -7.90
C GLU A 84 10.07 -1.76 -9.19
N ASP A 85 9.13 -2.53 -9.74
CA ASP A 85 9.34 -3.35 -10.94
C ASP A 85 9.35 -2.49 -12.22
N ASP A 86 8.47 -1.48 -12.31
CA ASP A 86 8.22 -0.73 -13.55
C ASP A 86 8.59 0.76 -13.45
N GLY A 87 8.99 1.25 -12.27
CA GLY A 87 9.34 2.66 -12.05
C GLY A 87 8.16 3.63 -12.04
N PHE A 88 6.92 3.16 -12.18
CA PHE A 88 5.72 3.99 -12.12
C PHE A 88 4.53 3.22 -11.55
N THR A 89 3.73 3.91 -10.73
CA THR A 89 2.50 3.34 -10.16
C THR A 89 1.31 4.27 -10.29
N SER A 90 0.13 3.67 -10.45
CA SER A 90 -1.15 4.36 -10.46
C SER A 90 -2.21 3.42 -9.91
N PHE A 91 -3.20 3.96 -9.23
CA PHE A 91 -4.35 3.20 -8.79
C PHE A 91 -5.12 2.57 -9.96
N TRP A 92 -5.19 3.25 -11.09
CA TRP A 92 -6.07 2.87 -12.22
C TRP A 92 -5.45 1.82 -13.14
N ILE A 93 -4.13 1.73 -13.15
CA ILE A 93 -3.39 0.80 -14.00
C ILE A 93 -3.21 -0.50 -13.19
N SER A 94 -4.28 -1.31 -13.18
CA SER A 94 -4.37 -2.60 -12.47
C SER A 94 -4.47 -3.73 -13.47
#